data_AF-U5H4W1-F1
#
_entry.id   AF-U5H4W1-F1
#
_cell.length_a   1.000
_cell.length_b   1.000
_cell.length_c   1.000
_cell.angle_alpha   90.00
_cell.angle_beta   90.00
_cell.angle_gamma   90.00
#
_symmetry.space_group_name_H-M   'P 1'
#
loop_
_entity.id
_entity.type
_entity.pdbx_description
1 polymer ?
#
loop_
_entity_poly.entity_id
_entity_poly.type
_entity_poly.pdbx_seq_one_letter_code
_entity_poly.pdbx_strand_id
1 'polypeptide(L)'
;MIRFSPHLLAPVKERTTRLRLSSSSPLLPLDYFVNHAKSLSLYRSFIRATRNLGTLEARWHTIKWIRTDFERYKGLVDSQQAKTLLSLGARQLKQLNSTASLIGTDGSKFRGTKSA
;
A
#
# COMPACT_ATOMS: atom_id res chain seq x y z
N MET A 1 -46.21 2.79 -7.32
CA MET A 1 -45.86 1.97 -6.13
C MET A 1 -44.84 0.92 -6.54
N ILE A 2 -43.56 1.12 -6.19
CA ILE A 2 -42.49 0.16 -6.48
C ILE A 2 -42.39 -0.79 -5.28
N ARG A 3 -42.70 -2.08 -5.47
CA ARG A 3 -42.56 -3.12 -4.44
C ARG A 3 -41.11 -3.60 -4.42
N PHE A 4 -40.40 -3.38 -3.31
CA PHE A 4 -39.10 -4.00 -3.06
C PHE A 4 -39.31 -5.43 -2.56
N SER A 5 -38.78 -6.42 -3.28
CA SER A 5 -38.79 -7.83 -2.90
C SER A 5 -37.79 -8.09 -1.76
N PRO A 6 -38.19 -8.74 -0.65
CA PRO A 6 -37.37 -8.82 0.57
C PRO A 6 -36.32 -9.96 0.60
N HIS A 7 -36.06 -10.66 -0.52
CA HIS A 7 -35.27 -11.90 -0.50
C HIS A 7 -33.75 -11.74 -0.73
N LEU A 8 -33.21 -10.52 -0.69
CA LEU A 8 -31.76 -10.26 -0.90
C LEU A 8 -31.07 -9.63 0.32
N LEU A 9 -31.45 -10.01 1.54
CA LEU A 9 -30.68 -9.73 2.75
C LEU A 9 -29.91 -10.99 3.15
N ALA A 10 -28.80 -11.25 2.46
CA ALA A 10 -27.81 -12.19 2.98
C ALA A 10 -27.27 -11.62 4.30
N PRO A 11 -27.16 -12.42 5.37
CA PRO A 11 -26.62 -11.93 6.63
C PRO A 11 -25.17 -11.49 6.38
N VAL A 12 -24.90 -10.21 6.58
CA VAL A 12 -23.54 -9.68 6.60
C VAL A 12 -22.83 -10.39 7.75
N LYS A 13 -22.01 -11.39 7.43
CA LYS A 13 -21.22 -12.13 8.40
C LYS A 13 -20.29 -11.14 9.08
N GLU A 14 -20.59 -10.79 10.33
CA GLU A 14 -19.75 -9.91 11.13
C GLU A 14 -18.34 -10.49 11.16
N ARG A 15 -17.40 -9.79 10.51
CA ARG A 15 -15.98 -10.09 10.63
C ARG A 15 -15.55 -9.63 12.02
N THR A 16 -15.86 -10.41 13.04
CA THR A 16 -15.30 -10.20 14.38
C THR A 16 -13.82 -10.54 14.30
N THR A 17 -12.97 -9.54 14.07
CA THR A 17 -11.52 -9.67 14.23
C THR A 17 -11.24 -9.78 15.73
N ARG A 18 -11.47 -10.95 16.32
CA ARG A 18 -10.98 -11.23 17.67
C ARG A 18 -9.46 -11.29 17.58
N LEU A 19 -8.80 -10.19 17.93
CA LEU A 19 -7.37 -10.14 18.16
C LEU A 19 -7.08 -11.12 19.30
N ARG A 20 -6.58 -12.32 18.96
CA ARG A 20 -6.12 -13.29 19.95
C ARG A 20 -4.90 -12.66 20.63
N LEU A 21 -5.10 -12.16 21.85
CA LEU A 21 -4.03 -11.62 22.67
C LEU A 21 -3.20 -12.80 23.22
N SER A 22 -2.12 -13.15 22.51
CA SER A 22 -1.12 -14.07 23.04
C SER A 22 -0.39 -13.36 24.17
N SER A 23 -0.38 -13.95 25.37
CA SER A 23 0.28 -13.41 26.57
C SER A 23 1.80 -13.28 26.46
N SER A 24 2.38 -13.74 25.35
CA SER A 24 3.83 -13.76 25.09
C SER A 24 4.35 -12.64 24.19
N SER A 25 3.47 -11.79 23.62
CA SER A 25 3.92 -10.71 22.73
C SER A 25 4.13 -9.41 23.51
N PRO A 26 5.28 -8.72 23.33
CA PRO A 26 5.50 -7.43 23.97
C PRO A 26 4.40 -6.44 23.54
N LEU A 27 3.81 -5.75 24.52
CA LEU A 27 2.80 -4.74 24.27
C LEU A 27 3.47 -3.53 23.58
N LEU A 28 3.24 -3.40 22.27
CA LEU A 28 3.77 -2.28 21.49
C LEU A 28 2.93 -1.01 21.74
N PRO A 29 3.54 0.20 21.70
CA PRO A 29 2.80 1.44 21.86
C PRO A 29 1.73 1.66 20.78
N LEU A 30 0.67 2.41 21.08
CA LEU A 30 -0.38 2.74 20.11
C LEU A 30 0.18 3.39 18.83
N ASP A 31 1.15 4.29 19.01
CA ASP A 31 1.84 4.99 17.92
C ASP A 31 2.45 4.03 16.88
N TYR A 32 2.97 2.88 17.33
CA TYR A 32 3.52 1.87 16.43
C TYR A 32 2.44 1.35 15.48
N PHE A 33 1.25 1.00 15.98
CA PHE A 33 0.16 0.49 15.16
C PHE A 33 -0.36 1.54 14.17
N VAL A 34 -0.47 2.79 14.61
CA VAL A 34 -0.88 3.91 13.75
C VAL A 34 0.14 4.13 12.63
N ASN A 35 1.43 4.16 12.96
CA ASN A 35 2.51 4.33 11.99
C ASN A 35 2.61 3.14 11.03
N HIS A 36 2.42 1.91 11.53
CA HIS A 36 2.40 0.70 10.71
C HIS A 36 1.23 0.72 9.70
N ALA A 37 0.03 1.12 10.14
CA ALA A 37 -1.12 1.28 9.24
C ALA A 37 -0.86 2.34 8.14
N LYS A 38 -0.25 3.47 8.51
CA LYS A 38 0.16 4.52 7.56
C LYS A 38 1.21 4.00 6.57
N SER A 39 2.22 3.27 7.05
CA SER A 39 3.26 2.65 6.22
C SER A 39 2.66 1.70 5.18
N LEU A 40 1.74 0.82 5.59
CA LEU A 40 1.05 -0.08 4.67
C LEU A 40 0.20 0.66 3.63
N SER A 41 -0.44 1.77 4.00
CA SER A 41 -1.18 2.61 3.05
C SER A 41 -0.24 3.27 2.04
N LEU A 42 0.90 3.77 2.50
CA LEU A 42 1.93 4.40 1.68
C LEU A 42 2.53 3.39 0.70
N TYR A 43 2.90 2.19 1.17
CA TYR A 43 3.39 1.10 0.32
C TYR A 43 2.42 0.78 -0.82
N ARG A 44 1.13 0.60 -0.52
CA ARG A 44 0.11 0.36 -1.55
C ARG A 44 0.01 1.50 -2.56
N SER A 45 0.21 2.74 -2.10
CA SER A 45 0.19 3.92 -2.97
C SER A 45 1.38 3.93 -3.93
N PHE A 46 2.59 3.59 -3.45
CA PHE A 46 3.75 3.36 -4.30
C PHE A 46 3.50 2.30 -5.38
N ILE A 47 3.00 1.13 -5.01
CA ILE A 47 2.72 0.04 -5.97
C ILE A 47 1.69 0.46 -7.03
N ARG A 48 0.73 1.32 -6.70
CA ARG A 48 -0.22 1.86 -7.68
C ARG A 48 0.44 2.88 -8.59
N ALA A 49 1.27 3.75 -8.04
CA ALA A 49 2.00 4.77 -8.80
C ALA A 49 2.95 4.16 -9.84
N THR A 50 3.55 3.00 -9.55
CA THR A 50 4.41 2.29 -10.51
C THR A 50 3.68 1.77 -11.75
N ARG A 51 2.34 1.76 -11.78
CA ARG A 51 1.56 1.29 -12.93
C ARG A 51 1.74 2.15 -14.18
N ASN A 52 2.04 3.44 -14.00
CA ASN A 52 2.19 4.39 -15.10
C ASN A 52 3.66 4.54 -15.55
N LEU A 53 4.57 3.72 -15.02
CA LEU A 53 5.96 3.70 -15.49
C LEU A 53 6.01 3.05 -16.86
N GLY A 54 6.75 3.66 -17.78
CA GLY A 54 6.81 3.28 -19.20
C GLY A 54 7.04 1.79 -19.43
N THR A 55 8.27 1.29 -19.20
CA THR A 55 8.61 -0.11 -19.52
C THR A 55 8.31 -1.08 -18.36
N LEU A 56 7.96 -2.33 -18.71
CA LEU A 56 7.67 -3.39 -17.75
C LEU A 56 8.88 -3.72 -16.86
N GLU A 57 10.07 -3.76 -17.45
CA GLU A 57 11.33 -3.97 -16.73
C GLU A 57 11.58 -2.90 -15.67
N ALA A 58 11.44 -1.62 -16.05
CA ALA A 58 11.60 -0.50 -15.12
C ALA A 58 10.59 -0.57 -13.97
N ARG A 59 9.35 -0.97 -14.26
CA ARG A 59 8.32 -1.19 -13.24
C ARG A 59 8.72 -2.30 -12.27
N TRP A 60 9.18 -3.47 -12.75
CA TRP A 60 9.60 -4.57 -11.89
C TRP A 60 10.79 -4.20 -11.00
N HIS A 61 11.81 -3.55 -11.59
CA HIS A 61 12.95 -3.04 -10.84
C HIS A 61 12.52 -2.07 -9.75
N THR A 62 11.63 -1.14 -10.07
CA THR A 62 11.12 -0.15 -9.11
C THR A 62 10.32 -0.81 -8.00
N ILE A 63 9.45 -1.77 -8.31
CA ILE A 63 8.70 -2.55 -7.31
C ILE A 63 9.64 -3.31 -6.37
N LYS A 64 10.68 -3.95 -6.91
CA LYS A 64 11.69 -4.67 -6.13
C LYS A 64 12.40 -3.70 -5.18
N TRP A 65 12.84 -2.55 -5.69
CA TRP A 65 13.49 -1.51 -4.90
C TRP A 65 12.59 -1.00 -3.76
N ILE A 66 11.34 -0.63 -4.06
CA ILE A 66 10.36 -0.18 -3.04
C ILE A 66 10.21 -1.27 -1.96
N ARG A 67 10.02 -2.53 -2.35
CA ARG A 67 9.85 -3.62 -1.39
C ARG A 67 11.06 -3.76 -0.47
N THR A 68 12.26 -3.78 -1.02
CA THR A 68 13.49 -3.85 -0.23
C THR A 68 13.61 -2.67 0.73
N ASP A 69 13.21 -1.47 0.32
CA ASP A 69 13.26 -0.29 1.18
C ASP A 69 12.31 -0.41 2.39
N PHE A 70 11.06 -0.82 2.17
CA PHE A 70 10.12 -1.07 3.28
C PHE A 70 10.55 -2.22 4.19
N GLU A 71 11.20 -3.26 3.65
CA GLU A 71 11.71 -4.39 4.42
C GLU A 71 12.84 -3.98 5.39
N ARG A 72 13.68 -2.99 5.03
CA ARG A 72 14.74 -2.46 5.92
C ARG A 72 14.19 -1.90 7.23
N TYR A 73 12.98 -1.34 7.20
CA TYR A 73 12.38 -0.63 8.35
C TYR A 73 11.20 -1.38 8.99
N LYS A 74 10.98 -2.65 8.64
CA LYS A 74 9.82 -3.45 9.10
C LYS A 74 9.70 -3.59 10.62
N GLY A 75 10.82 -3.54 11.34
CA GLY A 75 10.90 -3.67 12.80
C GLY A 75 11.02 -2.35 13.57
N LEU A 76 10.83 -1.21 12.90
CA LEU A 76 11.04 0.09 13.54
C LEU A 76 9.92 0.40 14.55
N VAL A 77 10.29 0.51 15.83
CA VAL A 77 9.35 0.84 16.92
C VAL A 77 9.35 2.34 17.25
N ASP A 78 10.46 3.05 16.98
CA ASP A 78 10.55 4.48 17.28
C ASP A 78 9.55 5.33 16.44
N SER A 79 8.66 6.02 17.14
CA SER A 79 7.59 6.82 16.55
C SER A 79 8.15 8.02 15.77
N GLN A 80 9.22 8.65 16.25
CA GLN A 80 9.75 9.86 15.62
C GLN A 80 10.48 9.54 14.32
N GLN A 81 11.32 8.50 14.32
CA GLN A 81 11.94 8.01 13.11
C GLN A 81 10.90 7.52 12.09
N ALA A 82 9.85 6.81 12.54
CA ALA A 82 8.77 6.35 11.66
C ALA A 82 8.03 7.52 10.99
N LYS A 83 7.72 8.59 11.72
CA LYS A 83 7.08 9.80 11.17
C LYS A 83 7.96 10.49 10.13
N THR A 84 9.26 10.57 10.38
CA THR A 84 10.24 11.14 9.45
C THR A 84 10.33 10.31 8.16
N LEU A 85 10.37 8.98 8.27
CA LEU A 85 10.38 8.09 7.10
C LEU A 85 9.06 8.17 6.31
N LEU A 86 7.92 8.27 6.99
CA LEU A 86 6.62 8.45 6.34
C LEU A 86 6.54 9.76 5.57
N SER A 87 7.07 10.86 6.12
CA SER A 87 7.09 12.16 5.43
C SER A 87 8.02 12.15 4.22
N LEU A 88 9.20 11.53 4.36
CA LEU A 88 10.14 11.31 3.27
C LEU A 88 9.50 10.48 2.14
N GLY A 89 8.90 9.34 2.49
CA GLY A 89 8.23 8.46 1.52
C GLY A 89 7.05 9.15 0.83
N ALA A 90 6.28 9.99 1.53
CA ALA A 90 5.23 10.78 0.92
C ALA A 90 5.77 11.78 -0.13
N ARG A 91 6.91 12.43 0.14
CA ARG A 91 7.60 13.30 -0.82
C ARG A 91 8.10 12.50 -2.03
N GLN A 92 8.73 11.35 -1.81
CA GLN A 92 9.21 10.47 -2.88
C GLN A 92 8.05 9.97 -3.76
N LEU A 93 6.91 9.62 -3.16
CA LEU A 93 5.72 9.21 -3.89
C LEU A 93 5.20 10.34 -4.79
N LYS A 94 5.18 11.58 -4.29
CA LYS A 94 4.80 12.76 -5.10
C LYS A 94 5.73 12.94 -6.29
N GLN A 95 7.04 12.79 -6.07
CA GLN A 95 8.04 12.86 -7.13
C GLN A 95 7.84 11.75 -8.18
N LEU A 96 7.61 10.50 -7.75
CA LEU A 96 7.35 9.37 -8.64
C LEU A 96 6.10 9.63 -9.51
N ASN A 97 5.01 10.12 -8.92
CA ASN A 97 3.81 10.47 -9.68
C ASN A 97 4.07 11.59 -10.70
N SER A 98 4.89 12.59 -10.33
CA SER A 98 5.27 13.68 -11.24
C SER A 98 6.11 13.16 -12.41
N THR A 99 7.10 12.29 -12.17
CA THR A 99 7.94 11.76 -13.24
C THR A 99 7.14 10.85 -14.17
N ALA A 100 6.25 10.02 -13.63
CA ALA A 100 5.35 9.20 -14.42
C ALA A 100 4.42 10.03 -15.33
N SER A 101 4.02 11.23 -14.90
CA SER A 101 3.22 12.15 -15.73
C SER A 101 4.00 12.74 -16.90
N LEU A 102 5.32 12.94 -16.77
CA LEU A 102 6.16 13.55 -17.80
C LEU A 102 6.59 12.56 -18.88
N ILE A 103 6.61 11.26 -18.56
CA ILE A 103 7.06 10.20 -19.48
C ILE A 103 6.06 9.97 -20.64
N GLY A 104 4.88 10.59 -20.61
CA GLY A 104 3.90 10.49 -21.69
C GLY A 104 3.25 9.11 -21.69
N THR A 105 2.08 8.99 -21.07
CA THR A 105 1.32 7.75 -21.15
C THR A 105 0.59 7.69 -22.48
N ASP A 106 1.26 7.20 -23.50
CA ASP A 106 0.65 6.76 -24.75
C ASP A 106 -0.23 5.54 -24.44
N GLY A 107 -1.45 5.79 -23.95
CA GLY A 107 -2.70 4.99 -23.85
C GLY A 107 -2.67 3.48 -23.54
N SER A 108 -1.68 2.76 -24.03
CA SER A 108 -1.34 1.39 -23.71
C SER A 108 -0.93 1.28 -22.24
N LYS A 109 -1.93 1.07 -21.38
CA LYS A 109 -1.72 0.60 -20.01
C LYS A 109 -0.86 -0.67 -20.14
N PHE A 110 0.44 -0.59 -19.89
CA PHE A 110 1.38 -1.71 -19.86
C PHE A 110 1.04 -2.65 -18.68
N ARG A 111 -0.14 -3.27 -18.77
CA ARG A 111 -0.56 -4.46 -18.07
C ARG A 111 0.19 -5.58 -18.76
N GLY A 112 1.47 -5.73 -18.41
CA GLY A 112 2.41 -6.64 -19.07
C GLY A 112 1.73 -7.90 -19.58
N THR A 113 1.55 -7.96 -20.89
CA THR A 113 1.40 -9.25 -21.56
C THR A 113 2.77 -9.88 -21.44
N LYS A 114 2.87 -10.94 -20.63
CA LYS A 114 4.05 -11.80 -20.70
C LYS A 114 4.12 -12.26 -22.16
N SER A 115 5.18 -11.88 -22.88
CA SER A 115 5.44 -12.47 -24.19
C SER A 115 5.57 -13.98 -23.98
N ALA A 116 4.70 -14.73 -24.67
CA ALA A 116 4.76 -16.18 -24.73
C ALA A 116 5.96 -16.61 -25.59
#